data_AF-D3ADM6-F1
#
_entry.id   AF-D3ADM6-F1
#
_cell.length_a   1.000
_cell.length_b   1.000
_cell.length_c   1.000
_cell.angle_alpha   90.00
_cell.angle_beta   90.00
_cell.angle_gamma   90.00
#
_symmetry.space_group_name_H-M   'P 1'
#
loop_
_entity.id
_entity.type
_entity.pdbx_description
1 polymer ?
#
loop_
_entity_poly.entity_id
_entity_poly.type
_entity_poly.pdbx_seq_one_letter_code
_entity_poly.pdbx_strand_id
1 'polypeptide(L)'
;MIIHGRKTGPVSKSGDRLTLMLLFYIAAVCGWLWEVLVYWGTSGFGGSLTELLVFYRGVLHGPWAPIYGTGGILLVLLYRAVQERKGYFLIAAMAVCTVVEYGTSWILEVFFHARWWDYSGQFLNLHGRICFVSIVGFSLIGLWAVQAVVPVCTGWIQKLTYETRKWLCLLVSLLFFLDVIVSVYKLSIS
;
A
#
# COMPACT_ATOMS: atom_id res chain seq x y z
N MET A 1 29.87 -15.57 -24.67
CA MET A 1 29.40 -14.33 -24.01
C MET A 1 28.99 -14.70 -22.58
N ILE A 2 29.85 -14.37 -21.61
CA ILE A 2 29.72 -14.78 -20.21
C ILE A 2 28.52 -14.06 -19.61
N ILE A 3 27.47 -14.82 -19.27
CA ILE A 3 26.32 -14.32 -18.52
C ILE A 3 26.85 -13.99 -17.13
N HIS A 4 27.10 -12.71 -16.87
CA HIS A 4 27.42 -12.21 -15.54
C HIS A 4 26.33 -12.70 -14.58
N GLY A 5 26.71 -13.55 -13.63
CA GLY A 5 25.86 -13.93 -12.51
C GLY A 5 25.48 -12.66 -11.75
N ARG A 6 24.29 -12.12 -12.04
CA ARG A 6 23.73 -11.01 -11.27
C ARG A 6 23.56 -11.52 -9.86
N LYS A 7 24.29 -10.90 -8.92
CA LYS A 7 23.94 -10.96 -7.51
C LYS A 7 22.49 -10.51 -7.41
N THR A 8 21.57 -11.45 -7.23
CA THR A 8 20.15 -11.17 -7.05
C THR A 8 20.05 -10.34 -5.78
N GLY A 9 19.73 -9.05 -5.91
CA GLY A 9 19.51 -8.18 -4.76
C GLY A 9 18.42 -8.76 -3.84
N PRO A 10 18.34 -8.36 -2.57
CA PRO A 10 17.36 -8.90 -1.64
C PRO A 10 15.91 -8.78 -2.14
N VAL A 11 15.61 -7.79 -3.00
CA VAL A 11 14.30 -7.62 -3.64
C VAL A 11 14.06 -8.63 -4.77
N SER A 12 15.11 -9.15 -5.43
CA SER A 12 14.97 -10.21 -6.42
C SER A 12 14.38 -11.51 -5.83
N LYS A 13 14.52 -11.70 -4.52
CA LYS A 13 14.00 -12.88 -3.81
C LYS A 13 12.49 -12.79 -3.54
N SER A 14 11.86 -11.62 -3.61
CA SER A 14 10.40 -11.46 -3.44
C SER A 14 9.60 -11.89 -4.68
N GLY A 15 10.18 -12.67 -5.59
CA GLY A 15 9.57 -13.03 -6.86
C GLY A 15 8.50 -14.12 -6.79
N ASP A 16 8.43 -14.87 -5.70
CA ASP A 16 7.40 -15.90 -5.57
C ASP A 16 6.04 -15.27 -5.26
N ARG A 17 4.99 -15.83 -5.88
CA ARG A 17 3.62 -15.29 -5.80
C ARG A 17 3.11 -15.19 -4.37
N LEU A 18 3.42 -16.17 -3.53
CA LEU A 18 3.00 -16.19 -2.13
C LEU A 18 3.65 -15.06 -1.34
N THR A 19 4.97 -14.83 -1.51
CA THR A 19 5.63 -13.69 -0.89
C THR A 19 5.05 -12.36 -1.36
N LEU A 20 4.74 -12.18 -2.65
CA LEU A 20 4.07 -10.97 -3.12
C LEU A 20 2.69 -10.78 -2.49
N MET A 21 1.89 -11.84 -2.35
CA MET A 21 0.60 -11.76 -1.66
C MET A 21 0.76 -11.38 -0.18
N LEU A 22 1.73 -11.97 0.52
CA LEU A 22 2.00 -11.60 1.92
C LEU A 22 2.52 -10.17 2.05
N LEU A 23 3.39 -9.72 1.15
CA LEU A 23 3.85 -8.34 1.09
C LEU A 23 2.69 -7.36 0.84
N PHE A 24 1.70 -7.74 0.03
CA PHE A 24 0.49 -6.94 -0.17
C PHE A 24 -0.24 -6.74 1.16
N TYR A 25 -0.50 -7.82 1.90
CA TYR A 25 -1.21 -7.73 3.19
C TYR A 25 -0.40 -6.97 4.24
N ILE A 26 0.91 -7.18 4.31
CA ILE A 26 1.79 -6.42 5.20
C ILE A 26 1.73 -4.92 4.85
N ALA A 27 1.85 -4.57 3.58
CA ALA A 27 1.78 -3.17 3.15
C ALA A 27 0.39 -2.56 3.42
N ALA A 28 -0.70 -3.33 3.24
CA ALA A 28 -2.06 -2.88 3.55
C ALA A 28 -2.25 -2.62 5.05
N VAL A 29 -1.73 -3.50 5.93
CA VAL A 29 -1.78 -3.32 7.39
C VAL A 29 -0.90 -2.15 7.83
N CYS A 30 0.31 -2.02 7.28
CA CYS A 30 1.20 -0.89 7.58
C CYS A 30 0.59 0.45 7.14
N GLY A 31 -0.05 0.48 5.97
CA GLY A 31 -0.78 1.65 5.50
C GLY A 31 -1.96 2.02 6.40
N TRP A 32 -2.72 1.02 6.83
CA TRP A 32 -3.79 1.21 7.81
C TRP A 32 -3.26 1.78 9.14
N LEU A 33 -2.17 1.23 9.68
CA LEU A 33 -1.52 1.75 10.87
C LEU A 33 -1.06 3.21 10.68
N TRP A 34 -0.49 3.53 9.52
CA TRP A 34 -0.06 4.88 9.18
C TRP A 34 -1.23 5.87 9.21
N GLU A 35 -2.34 5.54 8.56
CA GLU A 35 -3.55 6.38 8.56
C GLU A 35 -4.11 6.60 9.96
N VAL A 36 -4.15 5.55 10.78
CA VAL A 36 -4.56 5.63 12.18
C VAL A 36 -3.65 6.57 12.98
N LEU A 37 -2.33 6.50 12.77
CA LEU A 37 -1.35 7.37 13.42
C LEU A 37 -1.48 8.83 12.97
N VAL A 38 -1.70 9.07 11.67
CA VAL A 38 -1.94 10.43 11.14
C VAL A 38 -3.20 11.02 11.76
N TYR A 39 -4.30 10.26 11.78
CA TYR A 39 -5.55 10.70 12.40
C TYR A 39 -5.36 11.02 13.89
N TRP A 40 -4.62 10.17 14.62
CA TRP A 40 -4.30 10.42 16.02
C TRP A 40 -3.48 11.69 16.25
N GLY A 41 -2.48 11.95 15.39
CA GLY A 41 -1.69 13.18 15.44
C GLY A 41 -2.54 14.42 15.15
N THR A 42 -3.43 14.36 14.16
CA THR A 42 -4.32 15.49 13.81
C THR A 42 -5.43 15.76 14.83
N SER A 43 -5.82 14.76 15.62
CA SER A 43 -6.81 14.88 16.70
C SER A 43 -6.21 15.36 18.03
N GLY A 44 -4.94 15.81 18.02
CA GLY A 44 -4.28 16.37 19.21
C GLY A 44 -3.96 15.32 20.27
N PHE A 45 -3.78 14.06 19.87
CA PHE A 45 -3.47 12.92 20.74
C PHE A 45 -4.51 12.60 21.83
N GLY A 46 -5.69 13.24 21.80
CA GLY A 46 -6.72 13.11 22.83
C GLY A 46 -7.74 11.99 22.61
N GLY A 47 -7.81 11.42 21.40
CA GLY A 47 -8.79 10.37 21.06
C GLY A 47 -8.45 9.02 21.69
N SER A 48 -9.48 8.30 22.16
CA SER A 48 -9.32 6.92 22.64
C SER A 48 -8.94 5.98 21.49
N LEU A 49 -8.18 4.91 21.77
CA LEU A 49 -7.84 3.89 20.76
C LEU A 49 -9.08 3.35 20.05
N THR A 50 -10.20 3.23 20.77
CA THR A 50 -11.47 2.79 20.19
C THR A 50 -12.01 3.79 19.17
N GLU A 51 -11.88 5.09 19.41
CA GLU A 51 -12.31 6.13 18.47
C GLU A 51 -11.38 6.16 17.25
N LEU A 52 -10.08 5.98 17.44
CA LEU A 52 -9.11 5.91 16.34
C LEU A 52 -9.39 4.73 15.39
N LEU A 53 -9.80 3.59 15.95
CA LEU A 53 -10.15 2.39 15.18
C LEU A 53 -11.52 2.51 14.48
N VAL A 54 -12.47 3.23 15.09
CA VAL A 54 -13.83 3.40 14.55
C VAL A 54 -13.91 4.53 13.52
N PHE A 55 -13.10 5.58 13.67
CA PHE A 55 -13.07 6.72 12.75
C PHE A 55 -12.08 6.57 11.59
N TYR A 56 -11.42 5.42 11.46
CA TYR A 56 -10.67 5.10 10.26
C TYR A 56 -11.60 5.18 9.04
N ARG A 57 -11.31 6.09 8.11
CA ARG A 57 -12.19 6.44 6.97
C ARG A 57 -11.98 5.55 5.74
N GLY A 58 -11.41 4.35 5.88
CA GLY A 58 -11.22 3.46 4.73
C GLY A 58 -12.52 2.75 4.29
N VAL A 59 -12.50 2.10 3.11
CA VAL A 59 -13.63 1.31 2.57
C VAL A 59 -13.90 0.12 3.49
N LEU A 60 -12.85 -0.39 4.17
CA LEU A 60 -12.86 -1.64 4.91
C LEU A 60 -12.89 -1.40 6.42
N HIS A 61 -13.63 -2.24 7.15
CA HIS A 61 -13.69 -2.19 8.61
C HIS A 61 -12.47 -2.83 9.28
N GLY A 62 -11.83 -3.80 8.62
CA GLY A 62 -10.65 -4.47 9.13
C GLY A 62 -9.36 -3.67 8.93
N PRO A 63 -8.23 -4.18 9.45
CA PRO A 63 -6.95 -3.47 9.50
C PRO A 63 -6.23 -3.49 8.14
N TRP A 64 -6.90 -3.05 7.08
CA TRP A 64 -6.37 -3.10 5.72
C TRP A 64 -6.64 -1.78 5.01
N ALA A 65 -5.57 -1.19 4.47
CA ALA A 65 -5.66 -0.10 3.51
C ALA A 65 -5.26 -0.62 2.12
N PRO A 66 -6.22 -1.05 1.26
CA PRO A 66 -5.91 -1.70 -0.01
C PRO A 66 -5.07 -0.86 -0.98
N ILE A 67 -5.15 0.48 -0.88
CA ILE A 67 -4.32 1.40 -1.67
C ILE A 67 -2.83 1.21 -1.36
N TYR A 68 -2.46 1.02 -0.10
CA TYR A 68 -1.07 0.79 0.32
C TYR A 68 -0.59 -0.61 -0.07
N GLY A 69 -1.46 -1.63 0.03
CA GLY A 69 -1.16 -2.97 -0.47
C GLY A 69 -0.87 -2.97 -1.98
N THR A 70 -1.77 -2.36 -2.76
CA THR A 70 -1.66 -2.26 -4.22
C THR A 70 -0.44 -1.44 -4.62
N GLY A 71 -0.29 -0.23 -4.05
CA GLY A 71 0.86 0.64 -4.29
C GLY A 71 2.18 -0.03 -3.92
N GLY A 72 2.26 -0.68 -2.76
CA GLY A 72 3.45 -1.39 -2.30
C GLY A 72 3.91 -2.47 -3.27
N ILE A 73 3.00 -3.31 -3.77
CA ILE A 73 3.35 -4.35 -4.76
C ILE A 73 3.74 -3.75 -6.10
N LEU A 74 3.02 -2.74 -6.60
CA LEU A 74 3.37 -2.07 -7.83
C LEU A 74 4.77 -1.47 -7.75
N LEU A 75 5.13 -0.86 -6.62
CA LEU A 75 6.47 -0.31 -6.39
C LEU A 75 7.54 -1.41 -6.28
N VAL A 76 7.25 -2.54 -5.63
CA VAL A 76 8.19 -3.69 -5.61
C VAL A 76 8.45 -4.22 -7.02
N LEU A 77 7.40 -4.41 -7.82
CA LEU A 77 7.50 -4.86 -9.20
C LEU A 77 8.23 -3.83 -10.07
N LEU A 78 7.93 -2.55 -9.89
CA LEU A 78 8.58 -1.46 -10.61
C LEU A 78 10.08 -1.39 -10.28
N TYR A 79 10.46 -1.47 -8.99
CA TYR A 79 11.86 -1.43 -8.57
C TYR A 79 12.67 -2.57 -9.21
N ARG A 80 12.05 -3.75 -9.38
CA ARG A 80 12.64 -4.88 -10.11
C ARG A 80 12.71 -4.62 -11.62
N ALA A 81 11.64 -4.08 -12.22
CA ALA A 81 11.57 -3.78 -13.65
C ALA A 81 12.65 -2.77 -14.08
N VAL A 82 12.89 -1.75 -13.24
CA VAL A 82 13.96 -0.76 -13.49
C VAL A 82 15.34 -1.21 -13.02
N GLN A 83 15.50 -2.50 -12.66
CA GLN A 83 16.75 -3.12 -12.25
C GLN A 83 17.41 -2.40 -11.06
N GLU A 84 16.60 -2.01 -10.07
CA GLU A 84 17.05 -1.37 -8.82
C GLU A 84 17.72 0.01 -9.02
N ARG A 85 17.56 0.62 -10.20
CA ARG A 85 18.12 1.95 -10.51
C ARG A 85 17.26 3.05 -9.88
N LYS A 86 17.74 3.61 -8.76
CA LYS A 86 17.00 4.59 -7.92
C LYS A 86 16.44 5.79 -8.69
N GLY A 87 17.21 6.40 -9.60
CA GLY A 87 16.77 7.56 -10.36
C GLY A 87 15.58 7.26 -11.28
N TYR A 88 15.66 6.17 -12.04
CA TYR A 88 14.56 5.71 -12.89
C TYR A 88 13.36 5.26 -12.05
N PHE A 89 13.61 4.62 -10.91
CA PHE A 89 12.57 4.22 -9.99
C PHE A 89 11.76 5.43 -9.51
N LEU A 90 12.41 6.51 -9.05
CA LEU A 90 11.69 7.67 -8.51
C LEU A 90 10.75 8.30 -9.55
N ILE A 91 11.23 8.50 -10.77
CA ILE A 91 10.41 9.09 -11.85
C ILE A 91 9.23 8.18 -12.18
N ALA A 92 9.46 6.87 -12.31
CA ALA A 92 8.39 5.93 -12.61
C ALA A 92 7.43 5.72 -11.41
N ALA A 93 7.94 5.79 -10.19
CA ALA A 93 7.16 5.68 -8.95
C ALA A 93 6.22 6.88 -8.82
N MET A 94 6.65 8.09 -9.20
CA MET A 94 5.77 9.25 -9.25
C MET A 94 4.57 9.02 -10.17
N ALA A 95 4.79 8.42 -11.35
CA ALA A 95 3.69 8.07 -12.25
C ALA A 95 2.76 7.00 -11.65
N VAL A 96 3.32 5.95 -11.05
CA VAL A 96 2.53 4.89 -10.39
C VAL A 96 1.70 5.45 -9.23
N CYS A 97 2.32 6.23 -8.33
CA CYS A 97 1.64 6.88 -7.22
C CYS A 97 0.53 7.80 -7.71
N THR A 98 0.79 8.60 -8.75
CA THR A 98 -0.23 9.46 -9.38
C THR A 98 -1.44 8.66 -9.85
N VAL A 99 -1.23 7.57 -10.60
CA VAL A 99 -2.32 6.74 -11.13
C VAL A 99 -3.10 6.07 -10.01
N VAL A 100 -2.41 5.49 -9.03
CA VAL A 100 -3.04 4.78 -7.91
C VAL A 100 -3.82 5.74 -7.03
N GLU A 101 -3.24 6.88 -6.67
CA GLU A 101 -3.88 7.87 -5.79
C GLU A 101 -5.07 8.54 -6.49
N TYR A 102 -4.88 9.03 -7.72
CA TYR A 102 -5.97 9.66 -8.48
C TYR A 102 -7.09 8.67 -8.78
N GLY A 103 -6.73 7.47 -9.27
CA GLY A 103 -7.69 6.42 -9.60
C GLY A 103 -8.50 5.97 -8.38
N THR A 104 -7.84 5.77 -7.24
CA THR A 104 -8.53 5.41 -5.99
C THR A 104 -9.48 6.51 -5.56
N SER A 105 -9.03 7.77 -5.53
CA SER A 105 -9.90 8.90 -5.18
C SER A 105 -11.10 9.02 -6.11
N TRP A 106 -10.92 8.81 -7.41
CA TRP A 106 -12.00 8.86 -8.39
C TRP A 106 -13.01 7.71 -8.22
N ILE A 107 -12.53 6.47 -8.00
CA ILE A 107 -13.39 5.31 -7.72
C ILE A 107 -14.22 5.55 -6.45
N LEU A 108 -13.61 6.09 -5.40
CA LEU A 108 -14.31 6.40 -4.15
C LEU A 108 -15.45 7.40 -4.37
N GLU A 109 -15.22 8.43 -5.18
CA GLU A 109 -16.23 9.44 -5.44
C GLU A 109 -17.37 8.93 -6.33
N VAL A 110 -17.05 8.13 -7.35
CA VAL A 110 -18.05 7.64 -8.31
C VAL A 110 -18.91 6.54 -7.71
N PHE A 111 -18.32 5.58 -6.98
CA PHE A 111 -19.04 4.40 -6.49
C PHE A 111 -19.57 4.55 -5.08
N PHE A 112 -18.93 5.38 -4.24
CA PHE A 112 -19.25 5.49 -2.82
C PHE A 112 -19.62 6.91 -2.40
N HIS A 113 -19.62 7.87 -3.33
CA HIS A 113 -19.86 9.30 -3.06
C HIS A 113 -18.99 9.82 -1.89
N ALA A 114 -17.81 9.24 -1.72
CA ALA A 114 -16.96 9.44 -0.57
C ALA A 114 -15.61 10.04 -0.99
N ARG A 115 -15.01 10.82 -0.09
CA ARG A 115 -13.70 11.41 -0.27
C ARG A 115 -12.90 11.29 1.02
N TRP A 116 -11.77 10.57 0.97
CA TRP A 116 -10.95 10.31 2.16
C TRP A 116 -9.90 11.38 2.40
N TRP A 117 -9.40 11.98 1.32
CA TRP A 117 -8.43 13.07 1.38
C TRP A 117 -8.80 14.17 0.38
N ASP A 118 -8.41 15.39 0.71
CA ASP A 118 -8.58 16.56 -0.15
C ASP A 118 -7.32 17.41 -0.13
N TYR A 119 -6.64 17.46 -1.28
CA TYR A 119 -5.47 18.30 -1.51
C TYR A 119 -5.80 19.64 -2.17
N SER A 120 -7.06 20.08 -2.12
CA SER A 120 -7.46 21.40 -2.61
C SER A 120 -6.63 22.50 -1.94
N GLY A 121 -6.12 23.43 -2.75
CA GLY A 121 -5.23 24.50 -2.29
C GLY A 121 -3.75 24.11 -2.11
N GLN A 122 -3.38 22.84 -2.32
CA GLN A 122 -1.98 22.42 -2.35
C GLN A 122 -1.33 22.69 -3.71
N PHE A 123 0.00 22.81 -3.73
CA PHE A 123 0.78 23.08 -4.94
C PHE A 123 0.62 21.95 -5.99
N LEU A 124 0.29 22.34 -7.23
CA LEU A 124 -0.03 21.44 -8.35
C LEU A 124 -1.07 20.37 -7.98
N ASN A 125 -2.12 20.76 -7.27
CA ASN A 125 -3.24 19.86 -7.04
C ASN A 125 -4.05 19.64 -8.34
N LEU A 126 -4.60 18.43 -8.51
CA LEU A 126 -5.53 18.12 -9.58
C LEU A 126 -6.85 17.62 -8.99
N HIS A 127 -7.91 18.43 -9.12
CA HIS A 127 -9.24 18.19 -8.52
C HIS A 127 -9.18 17.90 -7.00
N GLY A 128 -8.10 18.33 -6.32
CA GLY A 128 -7.77 17.96 -4.94
C GLY A 128 -7.54 16.46 -4.70
N ARG A 129 -7.38 15.63 -5.73
CA ARG A 129 -7.18 14.16 -5.59
C ARG A 129 -5.71 13.78 -5.40
N ILE A 130 -4.82 14.54 -6.02
CA ILE A 130 -3.37 14.40 -5.97
C ILE A 130 -2.75 15.78 -5.85
N CYS A 131 -1.53 15.88 -5.32
CA CYS A 131 -0.72 17.10 -5.38
C CYS A 131 0.76 16.77 -5.52
N PHE A 132 1.59 17.78 -5.82
CA PHE A 132 3.03 17.55 -5.98
C PHE A 132 3.67 16.96 -4.72
N VAL A 133 3.28 17.46 -3.55
CA VAL A 133 3.81 17.01 -2.26
C VAL A 133 3.47 15.55 -1.99
N SER A 134 2.23 15.11 -2.26
CA SER A 134 1.84 13.71 -2.09
C SER A 134 2.60 12.80 -3.04
N ILE A 135 2.67 13.16 -4.32
CA ILE A 135 3.35 12.36 -5.36
C ILE A 135 4.84 12.18 -5.01
N VAL A 136 5.54 13.26 -4.67
CA VAL A 136 6.97 13.21 -4.31
C VAL A 136 7.16 12.45 -2.99
N GLY A 137 6.35 12.75 -1.98
CA GLY A 137 6.42 12.12 -0.66
C GLY A 137 6.23 10.60 -0.74
N PHE A 138 5.17 10.14 -1.41
CA PHE A 138 4.90 8.71 -1.58
C PHE A 138 5.95 8.01 -2.43
N SER A 139 6.54 8.68 -3.43
CA SER A 139 7.62 8.10 -4.23
C SER A 139 8.91 7.92 -3.42
N LEU A 140 9.25 8.88 -2.56
CA LEU A 140 10.42 8.81 -1.68
C LEU A 140 10.23 7.74 -0.59
N ILE A 141 9.07 7.73 0.07
CA ILE A 141 8.70 6.69 1.05
C ILE A 141 8.71 5.33 0.37
N GLY A 142 8.18 5.24 -0.85
CA GLY A 142 8.20 4.04 -1.68
C GLY A 142 9.62 3.53 -1.94
N LEU A 143 10.55 4.42 -2.32
CA LEU A 143 11.96 4.08 -2.52
C LEU A 143 12.61 3.56 -1.24
N TRP A 144 12.36 4.22 -0.12
CA TRP A 144 12.84 3.77 1.19
C TRP A 144 12.26 2.39 1.54
N ALA A 145 10.95 2.19 1.36
CA ALA A 145 10.26 0.95 1.66
C ALA A 145 10.82 -0.23 0.83
N VAL A 146 11.00 -0.06 -0.49
CA VAL A 146 11.55 -1.14 -1.33
C VAL A 146 13.02 -1.45 -1.02
N GLN A 147 13.77 -0.50 -0.47
CA GLN A 147 15.19 -0.70 -0.13
C GLN A 147 15.43 -1.21 1.29
N ALA A 148 14.58 -0.81 2.26
CA ALA A 148 14.77 -1.13 3.67
C ALA A 148 13.74 -2.13 4.17
N VAL A 149 12.45 -1.87 3.94
CA VAL A 149 11.36 -2.65 4.53
C VAL A 149 11.14 -3.97 3.79
N VAL A 150 11.04 -3.93 2.46
CA VAL A 150 10.75 -5.12 1.64
C VAL A 150 11.80 -6.22 1.80
N PRO A 151 13.12 -5.95 1.81
CA PRO A 151 14.14 -6.95 2.11
C PRO A 151 13.96 -7.63 3.47
N VAL A 152 13.65 -6.85 4.51
CA VAL A 152 13.44 -7.36 5.86
C VAL A 152 12.21 -8.26 5.88
N CYS A 153 11.06 -7.78 5.39
CA CYS A 153 9.82 -8.56 5.32
C CYS A 153 10.01 -9.85 4.50
N THR A 154 10.65 -9.75 3.33
CA THR A 154 10.95 -10.91 2.48
C THR A 154 11.84 -11.91 3.22
N GLY A 155 12.85 -11.45 3.94
CA GLY A 155 13.71 -12.29 4.76
C GLY A 155 12.95 -13.06 5.85
N TRP A 156 11.95 -12.44 6.48
CA TRP A 156 11.07 -13.12 7.43
C TRP A 156 10.12 -14.12 6.77
N ILE A 157 9.48 -13.73 5.67
CA ILE A 157 8.55 -14.59 4.92
C ILE A 157 9.27 -15.83 4.40
N GLN A 158 10.51 -15.70 3.93
CA GLN A 158 11.27 -16.81 3.37
C GLN A 158 11.79 -17.82 4.39
N LYS A 159 11.79 -17.49 5.68
CA LYS A 159 12.03 -18.47 6.75
C LYS A 159 10.87 -19.44 6.91
N LEU A 160 9.67 -19.09 6.42
CA LEU A 160 8.49 -19.92 6.50
C LEU A 160 8.51 -21.01 5.41
N THR A 161 8.04 -22.20 5.77
CA THR A 161 7.86 -23.28 4.80
C THR A 161 6.86 -22.88 3.71
N TYR A 162 6.90 -23.55 2.56
CA TYR A 162 5.94 -23.31 1.49
C TYR A 162 4.49 -23.53 1.95
N GLU A 163 4.22 -24.62 2.68
CA GLU A 163 2.89 -24.92 3.22
C GLU A 163 2.42 -23.84 4.19
N THR A 164 3.28 -23.37 5.09
CA THR A 164 2.93 -22.27 6.01
C THR A 164 2.55 -20.99 5.25
N ARG A 165 3.33 -20.61 4.23
CA ARG A 165 3.02 -19.42 3.41
C ARG A 165 1.69 -19.59 2.68
N LYS A 166 1.45 -20.76 2.09
CA LYS A 166 0.21 -21.07 1.37
C LYS A 166 -1.01 -20.96 2.29
N TRP A 167 -0.98 -21.59 3.46
CA TRP A 167 -2.08 -21.54 4.42
C TRP A 167 -2.29 -20.13 4.98
N LEU A 168 -1.20 -19.40 5.27
CA LEU A 168 -1.28 -18.01 5.71
C LEU A 168 -1.91 -17.12 4.63
N CYS A 169 -1.47 -17.24 3.37
CA CYS A 169 -2.06 -16.52 2.25
C CYS A 169 -3.56 -16.82 2.14
N LEU A 170 -3.95 -18.10 2.18
CA LEU A 170 -5.36 -18.50 2.07
C LEU A 170 -6.20 -17.89 3.20
N LEU A 171 -5.75 -18.04 4.45
CA LEU A 171 -6.47 -17.52 5.61
C LEU A 171 -6.63 -16.00 5.55
N VAL A 172 -5.53 -15.26 5.32
CA VAL A 172 -5.57 -13.79 5.27
C VAL A 172 -6.38 -13.30 4.06
N SER A 173 -6.31 -13.99 2.93
CA SER A 173 -7.13 -13.67 1.76
C SER A 173 -8.62 -13.82 2.07
N LEU A 174 -9.02 -14.93 2.72
CA LEU A 174 -10.41 -15.14 3.11
C LEU A 174 -10.91 -14.03 4.04
N LEU A 175 -10.14 -13.69 5.07
CA LEU A 175 -10.49 -12.61 6.00
C LEU A 175 -10.62 -11.27 5.28
N PHE A 176 -9.67 -10.94 4.40
CA PHE A 176 -9.70 -9.71 3.61
C PHE A 176 -10.92 -9.64 2.70
N PHE A 177 -11.23 -10.70 1.95
CA PHE A 177 -12.37 -10.70 1.03
C PHE A 177 -13.72 -10.70 1.76
N LEU A 178 -13.82 -11.40 2.90
CA LEU A 178 -15.02 -11.33 3.74
C LEU A 178 -15.27 -9.89 4.21
N ASP A 179 -14.22 -9.20 4.65
CA ASP A 179 -14.33 -7.81 5.08
C ASP A 179 -14.67 -6.86 3.92
N VAL A 180 -14.09 -7.07 2.73
CA VAL A 180 -14.48 -6.35 1.50
C VAL A 180 -15.97 -6.52 1.22
N ILE A 181 -16.48 -7.75 1.23
CA ILE A 181 -17.89 -8.03 0.94
C ILE A 181 -18.79 -7.34 1.97
N VAL A 182 -18.50 -7.52 3.27
CA VAL A 182 -19.30 -6.93 4.35
C VAL A 182 -19.27 -5.40 4.30
N SER A 183 -18.11 -4.81 4.04
CA SER A 183 -17.95 -3.36 4.05
C SER A 183 -18.59 -2.70 2.84
N VAL A 184 -18.41 -3.27 1.64
CA VAL A 184 -19.07 -2.78 0.42
C VAL A 184 -20.58 -2.95 0.52
N TYR A 185 -21.07 -4.07 1.05
CA TYR A 185 -22.51 -4.26 1.27
C TYR A 185 -23.09 -3.18 2.18
N LYS A 186 -22.42 -2.86 3.31
CA LYS A 186 -22.84 -1.79 4.21
C LYS A 186 -22.84 -0.41 3.56
N LEU A 187 -21.82 -0.09 2.76
CA LEU A 187 -21.74 1.19 2.04
C LEU A 187 -22.79 1.31 0.92
N SER A 188 -23.25 0.19 0.36
CA SER A 188 -24.28 0.19 -0.69
C SER A 188 -25.71 0.41 -0.17
N ILE A 189 -25.95 0.22 1.14
CA ILE A 189 -27.27 0.34 1.76
C ILE A 189 -27.40 1.60 2.65
N SER A 190 -26.32 2.37 2.80
CA SER A 190 -26.25 3.64 3.54
C SER A 190 -26.47 4.83 2.63
#